data_AF-A0A375FI68-F1
#
_entry.id   AF-A0A375FI68-F1
#
_cell.length_a   1.000
_cell.length_b   1.000
_cell.length_c   1.000
_cell.angle_alpha   90.00
_cell.angle_beta   90.00
_cell.angle_gamma   90.00
#
_symmetry.space_group_name_H-M   'P 1'
#
loop_
_entity.id
_entity.type
_entity.pdbx_description
1 polymer ?
#
loop_
_entity_poly.entity_id
_entity_poly.type
_entity_poly.pdbx_seq_one_letter_code
_entity_poly.pdbx_strand_id
1 'polypeptide(L)'
;MSAGKLARRVDEVIAMYQSNGRRCEKVIIVTHSMGGLVARAMLNPKYGNGIDKKILGIYHNVQPPVGAAAAYKRVRAGFEDAKGNLVAAIERAVIGKTGREVTAVFANAPGPLELLPSASYPRGWLRVQTSEYRQVMALPVASDEPLKTYVSELQLHKKLGTANPIAPVVMGDPLYDIYTRNSQSWWRLLNPDWVNPAEKKYNKSDPYAKAKQRIADAQDFHKDINDLYHPITYASYGADPSQRCFGAITYRVNATELSRFGDPLSWELVSEDGEGRIVVRAENNHTLQLRLEPPNDAGDQTVPSDASASRVRGTMVFRQTGYEHQNSYNDDKVLASLLYSIVKIANTAPWWVP
;
A
#
# COMPACT_ATOMS: atom_id res chain seq x y z
N MET A 1 14.96 -10.65 -0.57
CA MET A 1 14.12 -9.57 -1.10
C MET A 1 14.25 -9.45 -2.61
N SER A 2 13.20 -8.98 -3.30
CA SER A 2 13.16 -8.87 -4.76
C SER A 2 14.13 -7.85 -5.34
N ALA A 3 14.39 -6.73 -4.64
CA ALA A 3 15.36 -5.71 -5.07
C ALA A 3 16.78 -6.27 -5.28
N GLY A 4 17.30 -7.07 -4.33
CA GLY A 4 18.59 -7.73 -4.50
C GLY A 4 18.63 -8.75 -5.64
N LYS A 5 17.50 -9.42 -5.95
CA LYS A 5 17.39 -10.28 -7.13
C LYS A 5 17.43 -9.47 -8.43
N LEU A 6 16.72 -8.34 -8.47
CA LEU A 6 16.75 -7.41 -9.61
C LEU A 6 18.16 -6.84 -9.82
N ALA A 7 18.82 -6.41 -8.74
CA ALA A 7 20.20 -5.91 -8.79
C ALA A 7 21.16 -6.92 -9.42
N ARG A 8 21.13 -8.19 -8.95
CA ARG A 8 21.93 -9.27 -9.55
C ARG A 8 21.58 -9.51 -11.01
N ARG A 9 20.29 -9.45 -11.37
CA ARG A 9 19.87 -9.64 -12.75
C ARG A 9 20.39 -8.53 -13.68
N VAL A 10 20.47 -7.28 -13.19
CA VAL A 10 21.09 -6.18 -13.94
C VAL A 10 22.57 -6.48 -14.21
N ASP A 11 23.32 -6.93 -13.20
CA ASP A 11 24.72 -7.31 -13.36
C ASP A 11 24.90 -8.45 -14.37
N GLU A 12 24.07 -9.50 -14.28
CA GLU A 12 24.10 -10.63 -15.20
C GLU A 12 23.83 -10.21 -16.65
N VAL A 13 22.85 -9.33 -16.86
CA VAL A 13 22.51 -8.84 -18.21
C VAL A 13 23.67 -8.03 -18.78
N ILE A 14 24.24 -7.10 -18.00
CA ILE A 14 25.40 -6.31 -18.44
C ILE A 14 26.58 -7.22 -18.78
N ALA A 15 26.91 -8.17 -17.91
CA ALA A 15 28.01 -9.12 -18.13
C ALA A 15 27.77 -10.00 -19.36
N MET A 16 26.54 -10.45 -19.59
CA MET A 16 26.16 -11.22 -20.78
C MET A 16 26.37 -10.42 -22.07
N TYR A 17 26.00 -9.13 -22.11
CA TYR A 17 26.25 -8.31 -23.30
C TYR A 17 27.76 -8.10 -23.52
N GLN A 18 28.50 -7.85 -22.45
CA GLN A 18 29.96 -7.66 -22.51
C GLN A 18 30.70 -8.93 -22.98
N SER A 19 30.30 -10.12 -22.51
CA SER A 19 30.91 -11.38 -22.94
C SER A 19 30.64 -11.71 -24.42
N ASN A 20 29.59 -11.14 -25.00
CA ASN A 20 29.26 -11.22 -26.42
C ASN A 20 29.87 -10.07 -27.24
N GLY A 21 30.90 -9.39 -26.72
CA GLY A 21 31.63 -8.33 -27.44
C GLY A 21 30.85 -7.03 -27.62
N ARG A 22 29.73 -6.83 -26.92
CA ARG A 22 28.93 -5.60 -26.98
C ARG A 22 29.28 -4.66 -25.84
N ARG A 23 29.35 -3.36 -26.12
CA ARG A 23 29.45 -2.33 -25.07
C ARG A 23 28.10 -2.20 -24.35
N CYS A 24 28.07 -2.55 -23.07
CA CYS A 24 26.93 -2.34 -22.19
C CYS A 24 27.46 -1.93 -20.81
N GLU A 25 27.12 -0.72 -20.36
CA GLU A 25 27.59 -0.18 -19.07
C GLU A 25 26.44 0.08 -18.10
N LYS A 26 25.26 0.41 -18.64
CA LYS A 26 24.07 0.76 -17.87
C LYS A 26 22.80 0.19 -18.51
N VAL A 27 21.75 0.10 -17.72
CA VAL A 27 20.41 -0.33 -18.15
C VAL A 27 19.35 0.75 -17.90
N ILE A 28 18.26 0.70 -18.66
CA ILE A 28 17.03 1.45 -18.37
C ILE A 28 16.06 0.49 -17.70
N ILE A 29 15.48 0.88 -16.57
CA ILE A 29 14.49 0.07 -15.86
C ILE A 29 13.09 0.56 -16.22
N VAL A 30 12.21 -0.37 -16.57
CA VAL A 30 10.80 -0.12 -16.87
C VAL A 30 9.98 -0.93 -15.88
N THR A 31 9.05 -0.29 -15.17
CA THR A 31 8.30 -0.96 -14.10
C THR A 31 6.80 -0.81 -14.26
N HIS A 32 6.05 -1.86 -13.90
CA HIS A 32 4.61 -1.82 -13.67
C HIS A 32 4.32 -1.85 -12.17
N SER A 33 3.34 -1.06 -11.70
CA SER A 33 2.75 -1.16 -10.36
C SER A 33 3.80 -1.20 -9.24
N MET A 34 3.71 -2.17 -8.33
CA MET A 34 4.64 -2.39 -7.21
C MET A 34 6.07 -2.74 -7.66
N GLY A 35 6.29 -3.09 -8.93
CA GLY A 35 7.64 -3.19 -9.50
C GLY A 35 8.41 -1.87 -9.36
N GLY A 36 7.71 -0.74 -9.34
CA GLY A 36 8.31 0.56 -9.03
C GLY A 36 8.86 0.66 -7.60
N LEU A 37 8.21 0.02 -6.61
CA LEU A 37 8.73 -0.05 -5.23
C LEU A 37 10.00 -0.89 -5.18
N VAL A 38 10.03 -2.01 -5.92
CA VAL A 38 11.22 -2.86 -6.06
C VAL A 38 12.38 -2.09 -6.70
N ALA A 39 12.12 -1.31 -7.74
CA ALA A 39 13.13 -0.48 -8.39
C ALA A 39 13.65 0.62 -7.47
N ARG A 40 12.79 1.28 -6.68
CA ARG A 40 13.25 2.26 -5.65
C ARG A 40 14.06 1.60 -4.55
N ALA A 41 13.63 0.44 -4.06
CA ALA A 41 14.38 -0.34 -3.09
C ALA A 41 15.76 -0.74 -3.62
N MET A 42 15.86 -1.10 -4.89
CA MET A 42 17.14 -1.39 -5.55
C MET A 42 18.10 -0.18 -5.55
N LEU A 43 17.61 1.06 -5.44
CA LEU A 43 18.48 2.23 -5.30
C LEU A 43 19.01 2.42 -3.88
N ASN A 44 18.37 1.81 -2.87
CA ASN A 44 18.82 1.91 -1.49
C ASN A 44 20.03 0.97 -1.27
N PRO A 45 21.16 1.45 -0.73
CA PRO A 45 22.34 0.64 -0.47
C PRO A 45 22.06 -0.62 0.37
N LYS A 46 21.09 -0.56 1.29
CA LYS A 46 20.64 -1.69 2.13
C LYS A 46 20.17 -2.89 1.29
N TYR A 47 19.62 -2.66 0.11
CA TYR A 47 19.00 -3.71 -0.71
C TYR A 47 19.67 -3.93 -2.06
N GLY A 48 20.18 -2.87 -2.68
CA GLY A 48 20.69 -2.88 -4.06
C GLY A 48 22.19 -3.03 -4.23
N ASN A 49 22.96 -2.95 -3.14
CA ASN A 49 24.41 -3.14 -3.15
C ASN A 49 25.17 -2.27 -4.19
N GLY A 50 24.75 -1.01 -4.35
CA GLY A 50 25.43 -0.04 -5.23
C GLY A 50 25.13 -0.18 -6.74
N ILE A 51 24.11 -0.96 -7.11
CA ILE A 51 23.69 -1.14 -8.50
C ILE A 51 23.14 0.13 -9.16
N ASP A 52 22.79 1.16 -8.37
CA ASP A 52 22.29 2.46 -8.82
C ASP A 52 23.20 3.09 -9.88
N LYS A 53 24.53 2.91 -9.78
CA LYS A 53 25.52 3.41 -10.75
C LYS A 53 25.38 2.78 -12.15
N LYS A 54 24.80 1.59 -12.23
CA LYS A 54 24.54 0.85 -13.48
C LYS A 54 23.14 1.12 -14.02
N ILE A 55 22.36 2.00 -13.39
CA ILE A 55 21.07 2.44 -13.90
C ILE A 55 21.28 3.75 -14.65
N LEU A 56 20.78 3.82 -15.89
CA LEU A 56 20.81 5.04 -16.70
C LEU A 56 19.58 5.91 -16.40
N GLY A 57 18.43 5.27 -16.18
CA GLY A 57 17.18 5.93 -15.84
C GLY A 57 16.07 4.91 -15.60
N ILE A 58 14.96 5.40 -15.05
CA ILE A 58 13.81 4.56 -14.70
C ILE A 58 12.53 5.16 -15.27
N TYR A 59 11.65 4.31 -15.79
CA TYR A 59 10.27 4.65 -16.10
C TYR A 59 9.31 3.83 -15.22
N HIS A 60 8.42 4.54 -14.51
CA HIS A 60 7.40 3.94 -13.66
C HIS A 60 6.00 4.08 -14.28
N ASN A 61 5.31 2.97 -14.53
CA ASN A 61 3.90 2.97 -14.90
C ASN A 61 3.02 2.55 -13.71
N VAL A 62 1.97 3.32 -13.43
CA VAL A 62 0.93 3.05 -12.42
C VAL A 62 1.48 2.67 -11.03
N GLN A 63 2.61 3.24 -10.64
CA GLN A 63 3.21 2.94 -9.35
C GLN A 63 2.32 3.43 -8.19
N PRO A 64 2.18 2.66 -7.09
CA PRO A 64 1.63 3.11 -5.81
C PRO A 64 2.76 3.53 -4.83
N PRO A 65 3.40 4.70 -4.99
CA PRO A 65 4.61 5.06 -4.25
C PRO A 65 4.45 5.15 -2.73
N VAL A 66 3.22 5.31 -2.24
CA VAL A 66 2.86 5.43 -0.82
C VAL A 66 1.83 4.37 -0.38
N GLY A 67 1.66 3.31 -1.17
CA GLY A 67 0.64 2.26 -0.95
C GLY A 67 -0.73 2.61 -1.54
N ALA A 68 -1.71 1.74 -1.29
CA ALA A 68 -3.08 1.87 -1.78
C ALA A 68 -4.11 1.32 -0.76
N ALA A 69 -5.14 2.09 -0.45
CA ALA A 69 -6.17 1.67 0.52
C ALA A 69 -6.98 0.46 0.04
N ALA A 70 -6.98 0.18 -1.27
CA ALA A 70 -7.48 -1.06 -1.86
C ALA A 70 -6.91 -2.34 -1.18
N ALA A 71 -5.69 -2.30 -0.64
CA ALA A 71 -5.12 -3.41 0.14
C ALA A 71 -5.96 -3.74 1.38
N TYR A 72 -6.35 -2.73 2.16
CA TYR A 72 -7.25 -2.91 3.32
C TYR A 72 -8.59 -3.50 2.88
N LYS A 73 -9.18 -2.97 1.79
CA LYS A 73 -10.44 -3.50 1.25
C LYS A 73 -10.34 -4.97 0.91
N ARG A 74 -9.28 -5.38 0.20
CA ARG A 74 -9.07 -6.78 -0.20
C ARG A 74 -8.94 -7.69 1.01
N VAL A 75 -8.22 -7.26 2.04
CA VAL A 75 -8.07 -8.02 3.29
C VAL A 75 -9.41 -8.17 4.03
N ARG A 76 -10.25 -7.13 4.07
CA ARG A 76 -11.51 -7.15 4.83
C ARG A 76 -12.70 -7.73 4.05
N ALA A 77 -12.72 -7.61 2.74
CA ALA A 77 -13.89 -7.90 1.91
C ALA A 77 -13.59 -8.69 0.62
N GLY A 78 -12.32 -9.03 0.36
CA GLY A 78 -11.94 -9.77 -0.84
C GLY A 78 -11.98 -8.96 -2.15
N PHE A 79 -11.82 -9.68 -3.26
CA PHE A 79 -11.88 -9.11 -4.61
C PHE A 79 -13.30 -9.21 -5.19
N GLU A 80 -13.75 -8.13 -5.82
CA GLU A 80 -15.02 -8.13 -6.57
C GLU A 80 -14.94 -9.05 -7.80
N ASP A 81 -16.10 -9.44 -8.33
CA ASP A 81 -16.19 -10.15 -9.60
C ASP A 81 -15.58 -9.29 -10.71
N ALA A 82 -14.38 -9.65 -11.15
CA ALA A 82 -13.77 -9.12 -12.36
C ALA A 82 -14.57 -9.58 -13.59
N LYS A 83 -15.67 -8.90 -13.91
CA LYS A 83 -16.42 -9.18 -15.14
C LYS A 83 -15.52 -8.83 -16.34
N GLY A 84 -14.90 -9.84 -16.95
CA GLY A 84 -14.26 -9.75 -18.26
C GLY A 84 -12.75 -9.47 -18.30
N ASN A 85 -12.04 -9.38 -17.16
CA ASN A 85 -10.58 -9.16 -17.14
C ASN A 85 -9.82 -10.43 -16.67
N LEU A 86 -9.11 -11.07 -17.60
CA LEU A 86 -8.39 -12.34 -17.39
C LEU A 86 -7.28 -12.21 -16.33
N VAL A 87 -6.58 -11.08 -16.26
CA VAL A 87 -5.51 -10.85 -15.28
C VAL A 87 -6.08 -10.66 -13.88
N ALA A 88 -7.14 -9.87 -13.75
CA ALA A 88 -7.86 -9.72 -12.48
C ALA A 88 -8.51 -11.03 -12.02
N ALA A 89 -8.94 -11.89 -12.95
CA ALA A 89 -9.42 -13.23 -12.63
C ALA A 89 -8.31 -14.14 -12.08
N ILE A 90 -7.07 -14.03 -12.58
CA ILE A 90 -5.90 -14.75 -12.07
C ILE A 90 -5.51 -14.25 -10.67
N GLU A 91 -5.42 -12.93 -10.47
CA GLU A 91 -5.14 -12.37 -9.13
C GLU A 91 -6.19 -12.80 -8.11
N ARG A 92 -7.46 -12.78 -8.49
CA ARG A 92 -8.56 -13.28 -7.66
C ARG A 92 -8.47 -14.77 -7.39
N ALA A 93 -8.11 -15.58 -8.38
CA ALA A 93 -7.94 -17.03 -8.21
C ALA A 93 -6.79 -17.38 -7.27
N VAL A 94 -5.74 -16.54 -7.21
CA VAL A 94 -4.57 -16.74 -6.35
C VAL A 94 -4.79 -16.20 -4.93
N ILE A 95 -5.48 -15.07 -4.77
CA ILE A 95 -5.57 -14.36 -3.49
C ILE A 95 -6.91 -14.60 -2.78
N GLY A 96 -8.02 -14.72 -3.50
CA GLY A 96 -9.33 -15.08 -2.93
C GLY A 96 -10.46 -14.07 -3.18
N LYS A 97 -11.69 -14.55 -3.03
CA LYS A 97 -12.95 -13.82 -3.21
C LYS A 97 -13.43 -13.13 -1.94
N THR A 98 -13.04 -13.63 -0.76
CA THR A 98 -13.46 -13.11 0.55
C THR A 98 -12.26 -12.65 1.35
N GLY A 99 -12.49 -11.78 2.33
CA GLY A 99 -11.45 -11.33 3.26
C GLY A 99 -10.76 -12.49 3.99
N ARG A 100 -11.49 -13.59 4.26
CA ARG A 100 -10.93 -14.80 4.86
C ARG A 100 -9.85 -15.43 4.00
N GLU A 101 -10.12 -15.61 2.71
CA GLU A 101 -9.17 -16.19 1.76
C GLU A 101 -7.98 -15.25 1.54
N VAL A 102 -8.25 -13.96 1.33
CA VAL A 102 -7.19 -12.95 1.13
C VAL A 102 -6.27 -12.85 2.34
N THR A 103 -6.83 -12.79 3.55
CA THR A 103 -6.04 -12.62 4.78
C THR A 103 -5.05 -13.77 4.99
N ALA A 104 -5.43 -15.00 4.65
CA ALA A 104 -4.56 -16.17 4.81
C ALA A 104 -3.23 -16.03 4.04
N VAL A 105 -3.28 -15.47 2.83
CA VAL A 105 -2.09 -15.19 2.01
C VAL A 105 -1.44 -13.88 2.42
N PHE A 106 -2.24 -12.82 2.53
CA PHE A 106 -1.80 -11.44 2.75
C PHE A 106 -1.02 -11.30 4.06
N ALA A 107 -1.49 -11.88 5.16
CA ALA A 107 -0.84 -11.81 6.47
C ALA A 107 0.52 -12.53 6.54
N ASN A 108 0.82 -13.38 5.56
CA ASN A 108 1.98 -14.25 5.55
C ASN A 108 3.01 -13.92 4.45
N ALA A 109 2.70 -12.97 3.57
CA ALA A 109 3.56 -12.57 2.46
C ALA A 109 3.97 -11.09 2.59
N PRO A 110 5.28 -10.76 2.66
CA PRO A 110 5.75 -9.37 2.74
C PRO A 110 5.29 -8.49 1.58
N GLY A 111 5.33 -9.01 0.35
CA GLY A 111 4.97 -8.25 -0.86
C GLY A 111 3.59 -7.60 -0.76
N PRO A 112 2.50 -8.35 -0.58
CA PRO A 112 1.17 -7.76 -0.39
C PRO A 112 1.09 -6.74 0.76
N LEU A 113 1.80 -6.97 1.88
CA LEU A 113 1.84 -6.04 3.02
C LEU A 113 2.51 -4.71 2.67
N GLU A 114 3.49 -4.70 1.77
CA GLU A 114 4.14 -3.49 1.23
C GLU A 114 3.23 -2.68 0.28
N LEU A 115 2.00 -3.13 0.01
CA LEU A 115 0.98 -2.32 -0.68
C LEU A 115 0.14 -1.48 0.30
N LEU A 116 0.20 -1.77 1.61
CA LEU A 116 -0.58 -1.03 2.60
C LEU A 116 -0.19 0.46 2.57
N PRO A 117 -1.16 1.39 2.73
CA PRO A 117 -0.86 2.81 2.87
C PRO A 117 0.25 3.09 3.89
N SER A 118 1.27 3.83 3.50
CA SER A 118 2.34 4.27 4.40
C SER A 118 1.93 5.50 5.22
N ALA A 119 2.77 5.91 6.17
CA ALA A 119 2.59 7.18 6.89
C ALA A 119 2.50 8.42 5.98
N SER A 120 3.01 8.33 4.74
CA SER A 120 2.95 9.41 3.75
C SER A 120 1.63 9.42 2.97
N TYR A 121 0.81 8.36 3.01
CA TYR A 121 -0.50 8.30 2.34
C TYR A 121 -1.47 9.36 2.91
N PRO A 122 -2.43 9.92 2.14
CA PRO A 122 -3.39 10.88 2.69
C PRO A 122 -4.05 10.39 3.98
N ARG A 123 -3.95 11.17 5.07
CA ARG A 123 -4.58 10.83 6.36
C ARG A 123 -6.11 10.81 6.26
N GLY A 124 -6.76 10.13 7.20
CA GLY A 124 -8.22 10.01 7.23
C GLY A 124 -8.80 9.18 6.08
N TRP A 125 -8.04 8.23 5.55
CA TRP A 125 -8.48 7.38 4.44
C TRP A 125 -9.41 6.25 4.88
N LEU A 126 -9.39 5.81 6.14
CA LEU A 126 -10.35 4.85 6.69
C LEU A 126 -11.45 5.62 7.44
N ARG A 127 -12.68 5.56 6.96
CA ARG A 127 -13.78 6.45 7.33
C ARG A 127 -15.01 5.67 7.80
N VAL A 128 -15.76 6.29 8.71
CA VAL A 128 -17.15 5.91 8.99
C VAL A 128 -18.05 7.10 8.67
N GLN A 129 -19.17 6.79 8.02
CA GLN A 129 -20.23 7.74 7.75
C GLN A 129 -21.57 7.25 8.29
N THR A 130 -22.41 8.17 8.73
CA THR A 130 -23.82 7.90 9.03
C THR A 130 -24.59 7.52 7.76
N SER A 131 -25.83 7.05 7.91
CA SER A 131 -26.70 6.78 6.76
C SER A 131 -26.94 8.02 5.89
N GLU A 132 -26.79 9.22 6.47
CA GLU A 132 -26.88 10.54 5.81
C GLU A 132 -25.52 11.06 5.30
N TYR A 133 -24.51 10.19 5.13
CA TYR A 133 -23.20 10.55 4.58
C TYR A 133 -22.37 11.51 5.45
N ARG A 134 -22.75 11.76 6.70
CA ARG A 134 -21.95 12.57 7.62
C ARG A 134 -20.76 11.75 8.11
N GLN A 135 -19.54 12.22 7.85
CA GLN A 135 -18.33 11.57 8.38
C GLN A 135 -18.25 11.75 9.90
N VAL A 136 -18.00 10.66 10.60
CA VAL A 136 -17.97 10.59 12.07
C VAL A 136 -16.66 10.00 12.61
N MET A 137 -15.88 9.36 11.75
CA MET A 137 -14.57 8.80 12.09
C MET A 137 -13.68 8.89 10.85
N ALA A 138 -12.40 9.22 11.05
CA ALA A 138 -11.38 9.16 10.02
C ALA A 138 -10.04 8.76 10.62
N LEU A 139 -9.41 7.71 10.08
CA LEU A 139 -8.10 7.20 10.48
C LEU A 139 -7.16 7.10 9.28
N PRO A 140 -5.83 7.27 9.46
CA PRO A 140 -5.19 7.82 10.65
C PRO A 140 -5.70 9.23 10.96
N VAL A 141 -5.63 9.66 12.22
CA VAL A 141 -6.07 11.01 12.60
C VAL A 141 -5.26 12.09 11.88
N ALA A 142 -5.79 13.31 11.80
CA ALA A 142 -5.26 14.37 10.94
C ALA A 142 -3.82 14.81 11.25
N SER A 143 -3.33 14.55 12.46
CA SER A 143 -2.00 14.95 12.93
C SER A 143 -1.23 13.76 13.51
N ASP A 144 0.09 13.71 13.26
CA ASP A 144 1.05 12.82 13.91
C ASP A 144 1.68 13.41 15.19
N GLU A 145 1.18 14.56 15.64
CA GLU A 145 1.64 15.16 16.89
C GLU A 145 1.53 14.19 18.09
N PRO A 146 0.44 13.41 18.28
CA PRO A 146 0.37 12.43 19.36
C PRO A 146 1.52 11.41 19.33
N LEU A 147 1.91 10.94 18.13
CA LEU A 147 3.05 10.05 17.98
C LEU A 147 4.37 10.75 18.35
N LYS A 148 4.59 11.98 17.87
CA LYS A 148 5.80 12.75 18.17
C LYS A 148 5.94 12.99 19.67
N THR A 149 4.88 13.44 20.33
CA THR A 149 4.85 13.66 21.78
C THR A 149 5.16 12.35 22.51
N TYR A 150 4.46 11.27 22.18
CA TYR A 150 4.65 9.98 22.84
C TYR A 150 6.08 9.44 22.72
N VAL A 151 6.69 9.52 21.53
CA VAL A 151 8.08 9.11 21.31
C VAL A 151 9.05 9.96 22.14
N SER A 152 8.80 11.28 22.23
CA SER A 152 9.64 12.18 23.02
C SER A 152 9.58 11.88 24.52
N GLU A 153 8.38 11.59 25.04
CA GLU A 153 8.16 11.21 26.43
C GLU A 153 8.78 9.84 26.74
N LEU A 154 8.61 8.86 25.85
CA LEU A 154 9.24 7.55 25.98
C LEU A 154 10.76 7.66 26.11
N GLN A 155 11.40 8.48 25.27
CA GLN A 155 12.84 8.70 25.33
C GLN A 155 13.27 9.35 26.66
N LEU A 156 12.48 10.32 27.14
CA LEU A 156 12.72 10.96 28.42
C LEU A 156 12.58 9.97 29.59
N HIS A 157 11.52 9.17 29.62
CA HIS A 157 11.29 8.17 30.67
C HIS A 157 12.39 7.10 30.68
N LYS A 158 12.83 6.65 29.50
CA LYS A 158 13.98 5.74 29.38
C LYS A 158 15.27 6.35 29.94
N LYS A 159 15.50 7.64 29.69
CA LYS A 159 16.67 8.36 30.23
C LYS A 159 16.59 8.53 31.75
N LEU A 160 15.39 8.74 32.30
CA LEU A 160 15.15 8.92 33.73
C LEU A 160 15.01 7.59 34.50
N GLY A 161 14.92 6.45 33.81
CA GLY A 161 14.71 5.14 34.44
C GLY A 161 13.30 4.98 35.04
N THR A 162 12.31 5.72 34.54
CA THR A 162 10.93 5.68 35.02
C THR A 162 10.06 4.76 34.17
N ALA A 163 8.87 4.40 34.68
CA ALA A 163 7.89 3.61 33.93
C ALA A 163 7.45 4.35 32.66
N ASN A 164 7.28 3.65 31.54
CA ASN A 164 6.90 4.26 30.26
C ASN A 164 5.55 5.03 30.34
N PRO A 165 5.38 6.12 29.58
CA PRO A 165 4.11 6.81 29.45
C PRO A 165 3.03 5.90 28.82
N ILE A 166 1.76 6.22 29.11
CA ILE A 166 0.60 5.56 28.51
C ILE A 166 0.51 5.99 27.04
N ALA A 167 0.37 5.02 26.13
CA ALA A 167 0.24 5.32 24.71
C ALA A 167 -1.11 6.00 24.41
N PRO A 168 -1.14 7.04 23.55
CA PRO A 168 -2.38 7.60 23.02
C PRO A 168 -3.23 6.53 22.32
N VAL A 169 -4.56 6.72 22.34
CA VAL A 169 -5.50 5.82 21.65
C VAL A 169 -5.25 5.82 20.13
N VAL A 170 -4.90 6.99 19.60
CA VAL A 170 -4.59 7.27 18.18
C VAL A 170 -3.30 8.09 18.08
N MET A 171 -2.50 7.79 17.07
CA MET A 171 -1.12 8.23 16.89
C MET A 171 -0.94 9.09 15.63
N GLY A 172 -1.84 8.99 14.64
CA GLY A 172 -1.70 9.67 13.35
C GLY A 172 -0.83 8.92 12.34
N ASP A 173 -0.56 7.64 12.60
CA ASP A 173 0.20 6.73 11.75
C ASP A 173 -0.61 5.44 11.54
N PRO A 174 -0.79 4.98 10.29
CA PRO A 174 -1.64 3.83 9.99
C PRO A 174 -1.14 2.51 10.60
N LEU A 175 0.16 2.37 10.88
CA LEU A 175 0.69 1.20 11.59
C LEU A 175 -0.01 1.03 12.94
N TYR A 176 -0.15 2.11 13.70
CA TYR A 176 -0.71 2.09 15.06
C TYR A 176 -2.23 2.28 15.06
N ASP A 177 -2.75 3.17 14.22
CA ASP A 177 -4.17 3.52 14.21
C ASP A 177 -5.04 2.41 13.58
N ILE A 178 -4.47 1.62 12.67
CA ILE A 178 -5.24 0.69 11.82
C ILE A 178 -4.63 -0.73 11.85
N TYR A 179 -3.37 -0.89 11.48
CA TYR A 179 -2.84 -2.21 11.11
C TYR A 179 -2.53 -3.13 12.29
N THR A 180 -2.05 -2.56 13.39
CA THR A 180 -1.62 -3.33 14.58
C THR A 180 -2.58 -3.22 15.76
N ARG A 181 -3.80 -2.74 15.51
CA ARG A 181 -4.86 -2.64 16.53
C ARG A 181 -5.16 -3.99 17.18
N ASN A 182 -5.75 -3.90 18.38
CA ASN A 182 -6.25 -5.06 19.11
C ASN A 182 -7.17 -5.91 18.20
N SER A 183 -7.15 -7.23 18.37
CA SER A 183 -7.97 -8.17 17.60
C SER A 183 -9.48 -7.94 17.77
N GLN A 184 -9.91 -7.21 18.81
CA GLN A 184 -11.31 -6.85 19.02
C GLN A 184 -11.70 -5.49 18.44
N SER A 185 -10.76 -4.67 17.95
CA SER A 185 -11.09 -3.44 17.23
C SER A 185 -11.77 -3.81 15.91
N TRP A 186 -12.98 -3.32 15.69
CA TRP A 186 -13.80 -3.70 14.52
C TRP A 186 -13.18 -3.24 13.19
N TRP A 187 -12.39 -2.16 13.21
CA TRP A 187 -11.69 -1.58 12.06
C TRP A 187 -10.25 -2.09 11.88
N ARG A 188 -9.80 -3.07 12.68
CA ARG A 188 -8.45 -3.65 12.53
C ARG A 188 -8.22 -4.16 11.11
N LEU A 189 -6.96 -4.23 10.68
CA LEU A 189 -6.63 -4.81 9.37
C LEU A 189 -6.86 -6.33 9.32
N LEU A 190 -6.31 -7.07 10.28
CA LEU A 190 -6.30 -8.54 10.24
C LEU A 190 -7.30 -9.15 11.23
N ASN A 191 -8.14 -10.06 10.76
CA ASN A 191 -8.86 -10.97 11.64
C ASN A 191 -7.90 -12.12 12.07
N PRO A 192 -7.68 -12.35 13.38
CA PRO A 192 -6.75 -13.36 13.86
C PRO A 192 -7.10 -14.78 13.40
N ASP A 193 -8.40 -15.10 13.28
CA ASP A 193 -8.89 -16.42 12.90
C ASP A 193 -8.58 -16.74 11.42
N TRP A 194 -8.30 -15.71 10.62
CA TRP A 194 -8.04 -15.86 9.18
C TRP A 194 -6.53 -15.91 8.85
N VAL A 195 -5.64 -15.64 9.81
CA VAL A 195 -4.18 -15.59 9.58
C VAL A 195 -3.57 -16.97 9.40
N ASN A 196 -4.10 -17.99 10.09
CA ASN A 196 -3.58 -19.36 10.06
C ASN A 196 -4.72 -20.38 9.91
N PRO A 197 -5.45 -20.36 8.77
CA PRO A 197 -6.62 -21.22 8.58
C PRO A 197 -6.29 -22.71 8.53
N ALA A 198 -5.04 -23.06 8.27
CA ALA A 198 -4.56 -24.45 8.29
C ALA A 198 -4.20 -24.94 9.70
N GLU A 199 -4.39 -24.11 10.73
CA GLU A 199 -4.05 -24.38 12.14
C GLU A 199 -2.63 -24.93 12.31
N LYS A 200 -1.70 -24.48 11.45
CA LYS A 200 -0.32 -24.95 11.48
C LYS A 200 0.26 -24.66 12.85
N LYS A 201 0.85 -25.66 13.49
CA LYS A 201 1.50 -25.48 14.79
C LYS A 201 2.78 -24.67 14.65
N TYR A 202 2.94 -23.67 15.50
CA TYR A 202 4.14 -22.85 15.58
C TYR A 202 4.82 -23.08 16.93
N ASN A 203 6.08 -23.51 16.92
CA ASN A 203 6.85 -23.65 18.15
C ASN A 203 7.12 -22.27 18.74
N LYS A 204 6.58 -22.01 19.94
CA LYS A 204 6.82 -20.79 20.73
C LYS A 204 6.59 -19.47 19.97
N SER A 205 5.69 -19.44 18.99
CA SER A 205 5.37 -18.20 18.29
C SER A 205 3.91 -18.09 17.89
N ASP A 206 3.32 -16.93 18.15
CA ASP A 206 1.96 -16.59 17.77
C ASP A 206 1.91 -16.16 16.29
N PRO A 207 1.15 -16.84 15.43
CA PRO A 207 0.97 -16.46 14.02
C PRO A 207 0.47 -15.01 13.86
N TYR A 208 -0.41 -14.55 14.74
CA TYR A 208 -0.97 -13.21 14.68
C TYR A 208 0.09 -12.16 15.02
N ALA A 209 0.88 -12.38 16.09
CA ALA A 209 2.03 -11.55 16.39
C ALA A 209 3.05 -11.50 15.24
N LYS A 210 3.33 -12.63 14.56
CA LYS A 210 4.21 -12.65 13.38
C LYS A 210 3.64 -11.84 12.22
N ALA A 211 2.33 -11.91 11.97
CA ALA A 211 1.69 -11.10 10.95
C ALA A 211 1.83 -9.60 11.25
N LYS A 212 1.61 -9.19 12.51
CA LYS A 212 1.84 -7.80 12.95
C LYS A 212 3.31 -7.37 12.79
N GLN A 213 4.26 -8.25 13.07
CA GLN A 213 5.68 -7.96 12.83
C GLN A 213 5.95 -7.72 11.34
N ARG A 214 5.42 -8.55 10.44
CA ARG A 214 5.60 -8.36 8.99
C ARG A 214 4.97 -7.05 8.49
N ILE A 215 3.85 -6.63 9.07
CA ILE A 215 3.26 -5.31 8.78
C ILE A 215 4.25 -4.22 9.20
N ALA A 216 4.83 -4.31 10.41
CA ALA A 216 5.82 -3.34 10.87
C ALA A 216 7.05 -3.31 9.94
N ASP A 217 7.57 -4.48 9.54
CA ASP A 217 8.68 -4.60 8.60
C ASP A 217 8.36 -3.95 7.24
N ALA A 218 7.12 -4.09 6.74
CA ALA A 218 6.66 -3.45 5.52
C ALA A 218 6.58 -1.92 5.66
N GLN A 219 6.15 -1.41 6.82
CA GLN A 219 6.15 0.03 7.10
C GLN A 219 7.58 0.59 7.26
N ASP A 220 8.51 -0.18 7.82
CA ASP A 220 9.93 0.18 7.86
C ASP A 220 10.56 0.18 6.46
N PHE A 221 10.20 -0.78 5.61
CA PHE A 221 10.56 -0.78 4.19
C PHE A 221 10.08 0.50 3.50
N HIS A 222 8.84 0.96 3.74
CA HIS A 222 8.35 2.22 3.18
C HIS A 222 9.19 3.42 3.62
N LYS A 223 9.69 3.45 4.86
CA LYS A 223 10.61 4.50 5.34
C LYS A 223 11.94 4.44 4.59
N ASP A 224 12.50 3.25 4.41
CA ASP A 224 13.78 3.04 3.72
C ASP A 224 13.75 3.51 2.25
N ILE A 225 12.59 3.46 1.59
CA ILE A 225 12.44 3.93 0.21
C ILE A 225 11.75 5.28 0.10
N ASN A 226 11.38 5.93 1.21
CA ASN A 226 10.61 7.18 1.18
C ASN A 226 11.35 8.26 0.39
N ASP A 227 10.66 8.87 -0.57
CA ASP A 227 11.21 9.88 -1.49
C ASP A 227 12.51 9.48 -2.24
N LEU A 228 12.87 8.19 -2.23
CA LEU A 228 14.01 7.66 -2.95
C LEU A 228 13.62 7.37 -4.40
N TYR A 229 14.17 8.15 -5.33
CA TYR A 229 13.98 8.00 -6.78
C TYR A 229 15.32 8.18 -7.51
N HIS A 230 15.45 7.56 -8.68
CA HIS A 230 16.62 7.78 -9.52
C HIS A 230 16.59 9.22 -10.07
N PRO A 231 17.72 9.94 -10.18
CA PRO A 231 17.73 11.33 -10.66
C PRO A 231 17.08 11.54 -12.04
N ILE A 232 17.18 10.50 -12.89
CA ILE A 232 16.51 10.42 -14.18
C ILE A 232 15.35 9.44 -14.04
N THR A 233 14.19 9.95 -13.62
CA THR A 233 12.96 9.17 -13.44
C THR A 233 11.83 9.78 -14.26
N TYR A 234 11.16 8.96 -15.04
CA TYR A 234 9.90 9.31 -15.68
C TYR A 234 8.79 8.45 -15.11
N ALA A 235 7.55 8.93 -15.12
CA ALA A 235 6.44 8.10 -14.66
C ALA A 235 5.12 8.44 -15.35
N SER A 236 4.19 7.49 -15.40
CA SER A 236 2.81 7.69 -15.82
C SER A 236 1.83 7.13 -14.79
N TYR A 237 0.63 7.70 -14.73
CA TYR A 237 -0.46 7.21 -13.88
C TYR A 237 -1.84 7.54 -14.43
N GLY A 238 -2.80 6.66 -14.10
CA GLY A 238 -4.21 6.87 -14.40
C GLY A 238 -4.86 7.83 -13.41
N ALA A 239 -5.55 8.82 -13.93
CA ALA A 239 -6.28 9.82 -13.17
C ALA A 239 -7.70 9.99 -13.69
N ASP A 240 -8.44 8.88 -13.73
CA ASP A 240 -9.71 8.77 -14.43
C ASP A 240 -10.88 8.57 -13.46
N PRO A 241 -11.88 9.48 -13.43
CA PRO A 241 -13.07 9.33 -12.58
C PRO A 241 -14.00 8.19 -13.03
N SER A 242 -13.83 7.66 -14.24
CA SER A 242 -14.54 6.45 -14.70
C SER A 242 -13.87 5.17 -14.20
N GLN A 243 -12.57 5.21 -13.90
CA GLN A 243 -11.80 4.09 -13.36
C GLN A 243 -11.69 4.20 -11.83
N ARG A 244 -12.86 4.17 -11.18
CA ARG A 244 -12.97 4.38 -9.73
C ARG A 244 -12.19 3.35 -8.94
N CYS A 245 -11.55 3.81 -7.88
CA CYS A 245 -10.76 2.98 -6.97
C CYS A 245 -11.02 3.35 -5.51
N PHE A 246 -10.50 2.51 -4.61
CA PHE A 246 -10.53 2.73 -3.17
C PHE A 246 -9.36 3.64 -2.76
N GLY A 247 -9.50 4.95 -2.93
CA GLY A 247 -8.56 5.92 -2.36
C GLY A 247 -8.80 6.14 -0.87
N ALA A 248 -10.06 6.20 -0.47
CA ALA A 248 -10.54 6.02 0.88
C ALA A 248 -11.41 4.76 1.02
N ILE A 249 -11.38 4.15 2.21
CA ILE A 249 -12.27 3.08 2.64
C ILE A 249 -13.34 3.69 3.51
N THR A 250 -14.60 3.65 3.07
CA THR A 250 -15.72 4.19 3.84
C THR A 250 -16.66 3.07 4.24
N TYR A 251 -16.96 2.99 5.54
CA TYR A 251 -18.05 2.19 6.06
C TYR A 251 -19.26 3.09 6.36
N ARG A 252 -20.42 2.74 5.83
CA ARG A 252 -21.69 3.37 6.19
C ARG A 252 -22.35 2.61 7.33
N VAL A 253 -22.66 3.30 8.42
CA VAL A 253 -23.44 2.74 9.52
C VAL A 253 -24.93 2.96 9.29
N ASN A 254 -25.75 1.99 9.69
CA ASN A 254 -27.21 2.03 9.61
C ASN A 254 -27.86 2.94 10.67
N ALA A 255 -27.32 4.13 10.88
CA ALA A 255 -27.82 5.13 11.83
C ALA A 255 -27.60 6.55 11.30
N THR A 256 -28.56 7.44 11.53
CA THR A 256 -28.53 8.86 11.12
C THR A 256 -27.73 9.73 12.10
N GLU A 257 -27.85 9.46 13.40
CA GLU A 257 -27.17 10.18 14.48
C GLU A 257 -26.42 9.21 15.42
N LEU A 258 -25.19 9.57 15.78
CA LEU A 258 -24.31 8.73 16.61
C LEU A 258 -24.07 9.20 18.04
N SER A 259 -24.60 10.37 18.41
CA SER A 259 -24.43 10.95 19.76
C SER A 259 -24.77 9.96 20.88
N ARG A 260 -25.85 9.19 20.72
CA ARG A 260 -26.31 8.16 21.68
C ARG A 260 -25.57 6.83 21.62
N PHE A 261 -24.70 6.62 20.64
CA PHE A 261 -23.98 5.36 20.43
C PHE A 261 -22.50 5.45 20.87
N GLY A 262 -22.04 6.60 21.35
CA GLY A 262 -20.65 6.80 21.75
C GLY A 262 -19.68 6.98 20.57
N ASP A 263 -18.38 6.99 20.87
CA ASP A 263 -17.33 7.12 19.86
C ASP A 263 -17.22 5.83 19.03
N PRO A 264 -17.20 5.87 17.68
CA PRO A 264 -16.96 4.69 16.86
C PRO A 264 -15.71 3.87 17.23
N LEU A 265 -14.69 4.48 17.84
CA LEU A 265 -13.48 3.81 18.32
C LEU A 265 -13.71 2.95 19.58
N SER A 266 -14.80 3.15 20.33
CA SER A 266 -15.12 2.37 21.53
C SER A 266 -16.02 1.17 21.24
N TRP A 267 -16.63 1.10 20.05
CA TRP A 267 -17.58 0.04 19.70
C TRP A 267 -16.93 -1.34 19.68
N GLU A 268 -17.64 -2.31 20.25
CA GLU A 268 -17.18 -3.70 20.33
C GLU A 268 -17.53 -4.46 19.04
N LEU A 269 -16.58 -5.21 18.48
CA LEU A 269 -16.88 -6.12 17.38
C LEU A 269 -17.82 -7.23 17.84
N VAL A 270 -18.92 -7.44 17.10
CA VAL A 270 -19.82 -8.59 17.28
C VAL A 270 -19.54 -9.65 16.21
N SER A 271 -19.49 -9.25 14.94
CA SER A 271 -19.21 -10.16 13.84
C SER A 271 -18.73 -9.45 12.58
N GLU A 272 -18.02 -10.16 11.70
CA GLU A 272 -17.71 -9.71 10.34
C GLU A 272 -17.89 -10.87 9.35
N ASP A 273 -18.38 -10.57 8.15
CA ASP A 273 -18.69 -11.60 7.14
C ASP A 273 -17.53 -11.88 6.17
N GLY A 274 -16.49 -11.04 6.16
CA GLY A 274 -15.40 -11.12 5.18
C GLY A 274 -15.80 -10.63 3.78
N GLU A 275 -16.95 -9.98 3.64
CA GLU A 275 -17.49 -9.43 2.40
C GLU A 275 -17.91 -7.96 2.56
N GLY A 276 -17.40 -7.30 3.61
CA GLY A 276 -17.61 -5.87 3.88
C GLY A 276 -18.79 -5.53 4.77
N ARG A 277 -19.45 -6.50 5.44
CA ARG A 277 -20.41 -6.24 6.53
C ARG A 277 -19.75 -6.46 7.87
N ILE A 278 -19.91 -5.50 8.76
CA ILE A 278 -19.45 -5.59 10.14
C ILE A 278 -20.63 -5.28 11.06
N VAL A 279 -20.77 -6.04 12.13
CA VAL A 279 -21.76 -5.81 13.18
C VAL A 279 -20.98 -5.46 14.45
N VAL A 280 -21.39 -4.37 15.09
CA VAL A 280 -20.76 -3.86 16.31
C VAL A 280 -21.80 -3.60 17.39
N ARG A 281 -21.37 -3.64 18.65
CA ARG A 281 -22.15 -3.21 19.80
C ARG A 281 -21.64 -1.84 20.27
N ALA A 282 -22.53 -0.87 20.28
CA ALA A 282 -22.27 0.47 20.77
C ALA A 282 -22.27 0.53 22.32
N GLU A 283 -21.82 1.65 22.90
CA GLU A 283 -21.73 1.83 24.36
C GLU A 283 -23.09 1.70 25.07
N ASN A 284 -24.17 2.07 24.39
CA ASN A 284 -25.54 1.92 24.89
C ASN A 284 -26.11 0.50 24.71
N ASN A 285 -25.27 -0.49 24.40
CA ASN A 285 -25.61 -1.88 24.09
C ASN A 285 -26.44 -2.11 22.83
N HIS A 286 -26.76 -1.08 22.04
CA HIS A 286 -27.40 -1.29 20.75
C HIS A 286 -26.43 -1.89 19.74
N THR A 287 -26.96 -2.76 18.89
CA THR A 287 -26.21 -3.32 17.77
C THR A 287 -26.36 -2.44 16.53
N LEU A 288 -25.23 -2.10 15.91
CA LEU A 288 -25.15 -1.34 14.67
C LEU A 288 -24.53 -2.20 13.57
N GLN A 289 -24.95 -1.96 12.34
CA GLN A 289 -24.38 -2.61 11.16
C GLN A 289 -23.65 -1.57 10.31
N LEU A 290 -22.41 -1.90 9.95
CA LEU A 290 -21.59 -1.15 9.02
C LEU A 290 -21.49 -1.92 7.70
N ARG A 291 -21.58 -1.20 6.59
CA ARG A 291 -21.36 -1.75 5.24
C ARG A 291 -20.29 -0.95 4.52
N LEU A 292 -19.35 -1.66 3.90
CA LEU A 292 -18.35 -1.07 3.03
C LEU A 292 -19.02 -0.43 1.81
N GLU A 293 -18.70 0.83 1.55
CA GLU A 293 -19.17 1.58 0.39
C GLU A 293 -18.36 1.23 -0.87
N PRO A 294 -18.93 1.40 -2.08
CA PRO A 294 -18.21 1.21 -3.33
C PRO A 294 -17.08 2.24 -3.52
N PRO A 295 -16.10 1.96 -4.41
CA PRO A 295 -15.03 2.90 -4.71
C PRO A 295 -15.58 4.16 -5.37
N ASN A 296 -14.97 5.32 -5.07
CA ASN A 296 -15.42 6.62 -5.58
C ASN A 296 -14.28 7.52 -6.08
N ASP A 297 -13.04 7.24 -5.71
CA ASP A 297 -11.92 8.12 -6.06
C ASP A 297 -11.40 7.82 -7.47
N ALA A 298 -11.07 8.87 -8.22
CA ALA A 298 -10.49 8.74 -9.55
C ALA A 298 -9.11 8.07 -9.49
N GLY A 299 -8.82 7.20 -10.43
CA GLY A 299 -7.56 6.46 -10.45
C GLY A 299 -7.48 5.52 -11.65
N ASP A 300 -7.02 4.30 -11.40
CA ASP A 300 -6.86 3.23 -12.39
C ASP A 300 -7.53 1.91 -11.94
N GLN A 301 -8.58 1.98 -11.11
CA GLN A 301 -9.23 0.87 -10.38
C GLN A 301 -8.46 0.30 -9.17
N THR A 302 -7.14 0.48 -9.07
CA THR A 302 -6.35 -0.01 -7.92
C THR A 302 -5.75 1.12 -7.10
N VAL A 303 -5.13 2.09 -7.77
CA VAL A 303 -4.37 3.18 -7.16
C VAL A 303 -5.10 4.50 -7.42
N PRO A 304 -5.42 5.29 -6.39
CA PRO A 304 -6.02 6.60 -6.60
C PRO A 304 -5.00 7.58 -7.17
N SER A 305 -5.50 8.51 -7.99
CA SER A 305 -4.71 9.56 -8.64
C SER A 305 -3.77 10.26 -7.65
N ASP A 306 -4.26 10.60 -6.47
CA ASP A 306 -3.54 11.40 -5.48
C ASP A 306 -2.48 10.62 -4.70
N ALA A 307 -2.48 9.28 -4.77
CA ALA A 307 -1.48 8.41 -4.13
C ALA A 307 -0.64 7.62 -5.14
N SER A 308 -0.81 7.90 -6.43
CA SER A 308 -0.14 7.24 -7.56
C SER A 308 1.21 7.91 -7.89
N ALA A 309 1.68 7.75 -9.13
CA ALA A 309 2.88 8.42 -9.62
C ALA A 309 2.80 9.97 -9.61
N SER A 310 1.65 10.57 -9.30
CA SER A 310 1.57 12.00 -8.94
C SER A 310 2.52 12.40 -7.80
N ARG A 311 2.95 11.44 -6.97
CA ARG A 311 3.91 11.62 -5.87
C ARG A 311 5.34 11.18 -6.21
N VAL A 312 5.59 10.77 -7.44
CA VAL A 312 6.94 10.46 -7.92
C VAL A 312 7.68 11.77 -8.15
N ARG A 313 8.83 11.93 -7.49
CA ARG A 313 9.74 13.06 -7.74
C ARG A 313 10.64 12.71 -8.92
N GLY A 314 10.09 12.86 -10.12
CA GLY A 314 10.75 12.53 -11.38
C GLY A 314 11.05 13.76 -12.24
N THR A 315 11.85 13.54 -13.29
CA THR A 315 12.11 14.47 -14.38
C THR A 315 10.82 14.88 -15.08
N MET A 316 9.88 13.94 -15.27
CA MET A 316 8.54 14.24 -15.79
C MET A 316 7.54 13.15 -15.41
N VAL A 317 6.31 13.56 -15.10
CA VAL A 317 5.19 12.67 -14.78
C VAL A 317 4.02 12.92 -15.73
N PHE A 318 3.56 11.86 -16.38
CA PHE A 318 2.43 11.88 -17.31
C PHE A 318 1.14 11.51 -16.58
N ARG A 319 0.23 12.48 -16.45
CA ARG A 319 -1.13 12.24 -15.99
C ARG A 319 -2.01 11.83 -17.17
N GLN A 320 -2.65 10.66 -17.09
CA GLN A 320 -3.40 10.09 -18.21
C GLN A 320 -4.77 9.53 -17.76
N THR A 321 -5.61 9.16 -18.71
CA THR A 321 -6.96 8.60 -18.50
C THR A 321 -7.26 7.52 -19.53
N GLY A 322 -8.27 6.69 -19.28
CA GLY A 322 -8.80 5.73 -20.26
C GLY A 322 -8.37 4.28 -20.05
N TYR A 323 -7.53 3.98 -19.04
CA TYR A 323 -7.02 2.63 -18.80
C TYR A 323 -7.15 2.21 -17.34
N GLU A 324 -7.27 0.89 -17.14
CA GLU A 324 -7.20 0.25 -15.84
C GLU A 324 -5.79 -0.21 -15.50
N HIS A 325 -5.52 -0.45 -14.22
CA HIS A 325 -4.21 -0.70 -13.65
C HIS A 325 -3.45 -1.85 -14.31
N GLN A 326 -4.09 -3.02 -14.43
CA GLN A 326 -3.46 -4.28 -14.81
C GLN A 326 -3.02 -4.27 -16.27
N ASN A 327 -3.92 -3.85 -17.17
CA ASN A 327 -3.64 -3.77 -18.61
C ASN A 327 -3.15 -2.38 -19.06
N SER A 328 -2.66 -1.53 -18.15
CA SER A 328 -2.21 -0.17 -18.50
C SER A 328 -1.17 -0.13 -19.62
N TYR A 329 -0.27 -1.11 -19.73
CA TYR A 329 0.70 -1.18 -20.84
C TYR A 329 0.09 -1.53 -22.21
N ASN A 330 -1.19 -1.90 -22.29
CA ASN A 330 -1.90 -2.08 -23.56
C ASN A 330 -2.52 -0.77 -24.07
N ASP A 331 -2.42 0.33 -23.32
CA ASP A 331 -2.95 1.63 -23.72
C ASP A 331 -1.90 2.45 -24.49
N ASP A 332 -2.30 3.01 -25.63
CA ASP A 332 -1.43 3.79 -26.51
C ASP A 332 -0.79 5.00 -25.83
N LYS A 333 -1.48 5.65 -24.87
CA LYS A 333 -0.93 6.79 -24.15
C LYS A 333 0.20 6.36 -23.23
N VAL A 334 0.07 5.18 -22.60
CA VAL A 334 1.13 4.61 -21.75
C VAL A 334 2.33 4.25 -22.63
N LEU A 335 2.11 3.57 -23.76
CA LEU A 335 3.17 3.21 -24.71
C LEU A 335 3.89 4.44 -25.27
N ALA A 336 3.15 5.49 -25.64
CA ALA A 336 3.72 6.75 -26.12
C ALA A 336 4.59 7.43 -25.05
N SER A 337 4.13 7.48 -23.81
CA SER A 337 4.90 8.05 -22.70
C SER A 337 6.14 7.23 -22.37
N LEU A 338 6.05 5.90 -22.40
CA LEU A 338 7.17 4.98 -22.23
C LEU A 338 8.24 5.21 -23.30
N LEU A 339 7.84 5.22 -24.57
CA LEU A 339 8.77 5.40 -25.69
C LEU A 339 9.48 6.75 -25.60
N TYR A 340 8.72 7.82 -25.35
CA TYR A 340 9.29 9.15 -25.12
C TYR A 340 10.34 9.12 -24.02
N SER A 341 10.03 8.51 -22.87
CA SER A 341 10.93 8.45 -21.72
C SER A 341 12.18 7.64 -22.00
N ILE A 342 12.07 6.48 -22.67
CA ILE A 342 13.22 5.67 -23.07
C ILE A 342 14.16 6.48 -23.95
N VAL A 343 13.64 7.20 -24.96
CA VAL A 343 14.46 8.04 -25.84
C VAL A 343 15.14 9.16 -25.06
N LYS A 344 14.42 9.84 -24.16
CA LYS A 344 15.03 10.89 -23.32
C LYS A 344 16.11 10.36 -22.39
N ILE A 345 15.89 9.20 -21.77
CA ILE A 345 16.89 8.55 -20.90
C ILE A 345 18.10 8.10 -21.73
N ALA A 346 17.88 7.48 -22.89
CA ALA A 346 18.96 7.02 -23.76
C ALA A 346 19.89 8.18 -24.17
N ASN A 347 19.32 9.35 -24.46
CA ASN A 347 20.07 10.57 -24.83
C ASN A 347 20.93 11.15 -23.68
N THR A 348 20.80 10.65 -22.44
CA THR A 348 21.70 11.05 -21.35
C THR A 348 22.91 10.13 -21.21
N ALA A 349 23.04 9.11 -22.07
CA ALA A 349 24.16 8.19 -21.97
C ALA A 349 25.47 8.86 -22.44
N PRO A 350 26.56 8.75 -21.66
CA PRO A 350 27.79 9.51 -21.91
C PRO A 350 28.53 9.05 -23.17
N TRP A 351 28.21 7.88 -23.71
CA TRP A 351 28.89 7.30 -24.87
C TRP A 351 28.28 7.70 -26.22
N TRP A 352 27.24 8.55 -26.23
CA TRP A 352 26.69 9.12 -27.46
C TRP A 352 27.42 10.37 -27.94
N VAL A 353 28.43 10.84 -27.20
CA VAL A 353 29.27 11.96 -27.66
C VAL A 353 30.05 11.47 -28.90
N PRO A 354 29.94 12.16 -30.06
CA PRO A 354 30.66 11.81 -31.28
C PRO A 354 32.16 11.72 -31.12
#